data_AF-A0A359ECR8-F1
#
_entry.id   AF-A0A359ECR8-F1
#
_cell.length_a   1.000
_cell.length_b   1.000
_cell.length_c   1.000
_cell.angle_alpha   90.00
_cell.angle_beta   90.00
_cell.angle_gamma   90.00
#
_symmetry.space_group_name_H-M   'P 1'
#
loop_
_entity.id
_entity.type
_entity.pdbx_description
1 polymer ?
#
loop_
_entity_poly.entity_id
_entity_poly.type
_entity_poly.pdbx_seq_one_letter_code
_entity_poly.pdbx_strand_id
1 'polypeptide(L)'
;NSSGWILTEVGRQPWIVQGLLRTEDANSPNVTGGMVLITLIGFVVIYATLMVADVYLLSRFAKAGPDATDKGVIGDPALLGAQD
;
A
#
# COMPACT_ATOMS: atom_id res chain seq x y z
N ASN A 1 7.58 3.54 11.35
CA ASN A 1 6.74 4.75 11.32
C ASN A 1 5.25 4.45 11.62
N SER A 2 4.80 3.20 11.57
CA SER A 2 3.38 2.82 11.76
C SER A 2 2.78 3.19 13.12
N SER A 3 3.52 2.99 14.21
CA SER A 3 3.01 3.29 15.57
C SER A 3 2.69 4.77 15.78
N GLY A 4 3.41 5.67 15.10
CA GLY A 4 3.14 7.11 15.18
C GLY A 4 1.78 7.47 14.58
N TRP A 5 1.51 6.97 13.37
CA TRP A 5 0.20 7.11 12.72
C TRP A 5 -0.92 6.48 13.55
N ILE A 6 -0.72 5.28 14.11
CA ILE A 6 -1.76 4.66 14.94
C ILE A 6 -2.09 5.53 16.16
N LEU A 7 -1.07 6.08 16.83
CA LEU A 7 -1.28 6.96 17.98
C LEU A 7 -2.08 8.21 17.62
N THR A 8 -1.75 8.89 16.52
CA THR A 8 -2.42 10.13 16.10
C THR A 8 -3.86 9.88 15.64
N GLU A 9 -4.11 8.77 14.94
CA GLU A 9 -5.42 8.42 14.40
C GLU A 9 -6.36 7.93 15.51
N VAL A 10 -5.88 7.04 16.38
CA VAL A 10 -6.67 6.51 17.50
C VAL A 10 -6.88 7.58 18.58
N GLY A 11 -5.87 8.41 18.84
CA GLY A 11 -5.98 9.50 19.83
C GLY A 11 -7.02 10.57 19.48
N ARG A 12 -7.45 10.66 18.21
CA ARG A 12 -8.51 11.57 17.75
C ARG A 12 -9.92 11.01 17.95
N GLN A 13 -10.08 9.70 18.17
CA GLN A 13 -11.40 9.11 18.43
C GLN A 13 -12.04 9.75 19.68
N PRO A 14 -13.35 10.07 19.69
CA PRO A 14 -14.40 9.68 18.72
C PRO A 14 -14.66 10.70 17.59
N TRP A 15 -13.69 11.56 17.27
CA TRP A 15 -13.89 12.69 16.35
C TRP A 15 -13.21 12.48 14.99
N ILE A 16 -13.90 12.90 13.93
CA ILE A 16 -13.28 13.16 12.62
C ILE A 16 -12.79 14.61 12.58
N VAL A 17 -13.65 15.54 12.97
CA VAL A 17 -13.31 16.96 13.18
C VAL A 17 -13.65 17.32 14.63
N GLN A 18 -12.65 17.73 15.39
CA GLN A 18 -12.77 17.98 16.83
C GLN A 18 -13.88 18.99 17.13
N GLY A 19 -14.84 18.60 17.96
CA GLY A 19 -15.98 19.43 18.36
C GLY A 19 -17.03 19.71 17.28
N LEU A 20 -16.87 19.14 16.07
CA LEU A 20 -17.78 19.39 14.94
C LEU A 20 -18.43 18.12 14.39
N LEU A 21 -17.64 17.07 14.11
CA LEU A 21 -18.13 15.85 13.46
C LEU A 21 -17.58 14.61 14.15
N ARG A 22 -18.49 13.77 14.67
CA ARG A 22 -18.15 12.49 15.27
C ARG A 22 -17.98 11.40 14.23
N THR A 23 -17.20 10.38 14.58
CA THR A 23 -16.98 9.20 13.72
C THR A 23 -18.27 8.39 13.51
N GLU A 24 -19.18 8.35 14.49
CA GLU A 24 -20.48 7.65 14.37
C GLU A 24 -21.40 8.27 13.30
N ASP A 25 -21.37 9.60 13.18
CA ASP A 25 -22.19 10.37 12.24
C ASP A 25 -21.60 10.42 10.83
N ALA A 26 -20.33 10.02 10.67
CA ALA A 26 -19.59 10.12 9.41
C ALA A 26 -19.75 8.91 8.48
N ASN A 27 -20.75 8.06 8.72
CA ASN A 27 -21.02 6.87 7.91
C ASN A 27 -21.90 7.21 6.69
N SER A 28 -21.69 6.51 5.57
CA SER A 28 -22.48 6.71 4.36
C SER A 28 -23.87 6.06 4.48
N PRO A 29 -24.98 6.81 4.35
CA PRO A 29 -26.33 6.27 4.55
C PRO A 29 -26.74 5.22 3.52
N ASN A 30 -26.18 5.28 2.31
CA ASN A 30 -26.58 4.43 1.19
C ASN A 30 -25.68 3.18 1.03
N VAL A 31 -24.65 3.04 1.86
CA VAL A 31 -23.70 1.93 1.77
C VAL A 31 -24.02 0.91 2.85
N THR A 32 -24.34 -0.31 2.44
CA THR A 32 -24.65 -1.39 3.37
C THR A 32 -23.38 -2.05 3.91
N GLY A 33 -23.46 -2.69 5.08
CA GLY A 33 -22.34 -3.44 5.64
C GLY A 33 -21.81 -4.54 4.72
N GLY A 34 -22.68 -5.16 3.92
CA GLY A 34 -22.28 -6.16 2.92
C GLY A 34 -21.41 -5.57 1.80
N MET A 35 -21.72 -4.36 1.33
CA MET A 35 -20.90 -3.66 0.32
C MET A 35 -19.50 -3.35 0.87
N VAL A 36 -19.42 -2.89 2.12
CA VAL A 36 -18.14 -2.64 2.80
C VAL A 36 -17.35 -3.93 2.95
N LEU A 37 -17.99 -5.01 3.39
CA LEU A 37 -17.31 -6.29 3.58
C LEU A 37 -16.75 -6.86 2.26
N ILE A 38 -17.56 -6.86 1.19
CA ILE A 38 -17.14 -7.36 -0.13
C ILE A 38 -15.95 -6.56 -0.66
N THR A 39 -16.03 -5.23 -0.59
CA THR A 39 -14.94 -4.36 -1.06
C THR A 39 -13.69 -4.49 -0.18
N LEU A 40 -13.84 -4.60 1.14
CA LEU A 40 -12.73 -4.84 2.07
C LEU A 40 -12.01 -6.15 1.76
N ILE A 41 -12.75 -7.24 1.54
CA ILE A 41 -12.16 -8.54 1.13
C ILE A 41 -11.43 -8.37 -0.21
N GLY A 42 -12.04 -7.69 -1.17
CA GLY A 42 -11.42 -7.40 -2.46
C GLY A 42 -10.07 -6.67 -2.30
N PHE A 43 -10.02 -5.60 -1.50
CA PHE A 43 -8.79 -4.86 -1.25
C PHE A 43 -7.73 -5.72 -0.52
N VAL A 44 -8.13 -6.49 0.49
CA VAL A 44 -7.22 -7.39 1.21
C VAL A 44 -6.60 -8.41 0.26
N VAL A 45 -7.39 -9.04 -0.61
CA VAL A 45 -6.90 -10.03 -1.59
C VAL A 45 -5.91 -9.39 -2.57
N ILE A 46 -6.25 -8.21 -3.10
CA ILE A 46 -5.38 -7.49 -4.04
C ILE A 46 -4.05 -7.13 -3.36
N TYR A 47 -4.09 -6.50 -2.19
CA TYR A 47 -2.87 -6.09 -1.49
C TYR A 47 -2.05 -7.28 -0.98
N ALA A 48 -2.68 -8.38 -0.56
CA ALA A 48 -1.96 -9.59 -0.22
C ALA A 48 -1.24 -10.19 -1.43
N THR A 49 -1.91 -10.22 -2.60
CA THR A 49 -1.30 -10.73 -3.84
C THR A 49 -0.12 -9.86 -4.27
N LEU A 50 -0.28 -8.53 -4.24
CA LEU A 50 0.80 -7.60 -4.53
C LEU A 50 1.96 -7.72 -3.54
N MET A 51 1.67 -7.89 -2.24
CA MET A 51 2.70 -8.11 -1.22
C MET A 51 3.50 -9.38 -1.49
N VAL A 52 2.86 -10.49 -1.87
CA VAL A 52 3.56 -11.73 -2.23
C VAL A 52 4.43 -11.52 -3.46
N ALA A 53 3.91 -10.87 -4.50
CA ALA A 53 4.67 -10.57 -5.71
C ALA A 53 5.87 -9.66 -5.41
N ASP A 54 5.68 -8.62 -4.60
CA ASP A 54 6.72 -7.67 -4.20
C ASP A 54 7.82 -8.37 -3.38
N VAL A 55 7.46 -9.12 -2.34
CA VAL A 55 8.43 -9.88 -1.54
C VAL A 55 9.17 -10.90 -2.41
N TYR A 56 8.51 -11.55 -3.36
CA TYR A 56 9.15 -12.47 -4.30
C TYR A 56 10.15 -11.75 -5.21
N LEU A 57 9.76 -10.64 -5.84
CA LEU A 57 10.63 -9.87 -6.74
C LEU A 57 11.82 -9.29 -5.97
N LEU A 58 11.57 -8.62 -4.84
CA LEU A 58 12.61 -8.09 -3.98
C LEU A 58 13.58 -9.18 -3.54
N SER A 59 13.08 -10.35 -3.09
CA SER A 59 13.93 -11.46 -2.69
C SER A 59 14.74 -12.03 -3.86
N ARG A 60 14.15 -12.10 -5.05
CA ARG A 60 14.81 -12.61 -6.26
C ARG A 60 15.94 -11.67 -6.70
N PHE A 61 15.67 -10.38 -6.78
CA PHE A 61 16.65 -9.40 -7.24
C PHE A 61 17.71 -9.07 -6.17
N ALA A 62 17.35 -9.04 -4.88
CA ALA A 62 18.32 -8.87 -3.80
C ALA A 62 19.38 -9.99 -3.76
N LYS A 63 19.00 -11.23 -4.15
CA LYS A 63 19.90 -12.38 -4.19
C LYS A 63 20.72 -12.50 -5.48
N ALA A 64 20.31 -11.82 -6.55
CA ALA A 64 20.95 -11.95 -7.87
C ALA A 64 22.35 -11.30 -7.93
N GLY A 65 22.70 -10.46 -6.95
CA GLY A 65 24.01 -9.79 -6.89
C GLY A 65 24.25 -8.78 -8.04
N PRO A 66 25.39 -8.08 -8.03
CA PRO A 66 25.74 -7.09 -9.06
C PRO A 66 25.80 -7.65 -10.50
N ASP A 67 26.06 -8.95 -10.64
CA ASP A 67 26.19 -9.64 -11.94
C ASP A 67 24.87 -9.76 -12.71
N ALA A 68 23.73 -9.47 -12.08
CA ALA A 68 22.42 -9.43 -12.74
C ALA A 68 22.32 -8.29 -13.78
N THR A 69 23.10 -7.22 -13.60
CA THR A 69 23.21 -6.10 -14.56
C THR A 69 23.95 -6.53 -15.82
N ASP A 70 24.99 -7.36 -15.69
CA ASP A 70 25.84 -7.80 -16.81
C ASP A 70 25.14 -8.79 -17.76
N LYS A 71 24.12 -9.50 -17.26
CA LYS A 71 23.34 -10.48 -18.06
C LYS A 71 22.10 -9.91 -18.75
N GLY A 72 21.93 -8.59 -18.82
CA GLY A 72 20.84 -7.94 -19.56
C GLY A 72 19.43 -8.14 -18.96
N VAL A 73 19.35 -8.47 -17.66
CA VAL A 73 18.08 -8.68 -16.95
C VAL A 73 17.45 -7.35 -16.49
N ILE A 74 18.28 -6.35 -16.22
CA ILE A 74 17.89 -4.96 -16.03
C ILE A 74 18.19 -4.27 -17.36
N GLY A 75 17.23 -3.55 -17.96
CA GLY A 75 17.49 -2.77 -19.16
C GLY A 75 18.70 -1.86 -18.94
N ASP A 76 19.63 -1.86 -19.89
CA ASP A 76 20.93 -1.21 -19.78
C ASP A 76 20.78 0.23 -19.23
N PRO A 77 21.32 0.54 -18.04
CA PRO A 77 21.21 1.88 -17.46
C PRO A 77 21.92 2.94 -18.31
N ALA A 78 22.83 2.56 -19.22
CA ALA A 78 23.45 3.47 -20.17
C ALA A 78 22.46 4.01 -21.22
N LEU A 79 21.33 3.33 -21.47
CA LEU A 79 20.31 3.79 -22.43
C LEU A 79 19.25 4.72 -21.81
N LEU A 80 19.23 4.86 -20.48
CA LEU A 80 18.33 5.78 -19.77
C LEU A 80 18.89 7.22 -19.68
N GLY A 81 20.18 7.43 -19.98
CA GLY A 81 20.86 8.74 -19.93
C GLY A 81 21.48 9.18 -21.26
N ALA A 82 20.98 8.66 -22.38
CA ALA A 82 21.43 9.02 -23.73
C ALA A 82 20.31 9.64 -24.58
N GLN A 83 19.22 10.10 -23.95
CA GLN A 83 18.05 10.71 -24.60
C GLN A 83 17.87 12.20 -24.28
N ASP A 84 18.90 12.85 -23.77
CA ASP A 84 19.03 14.29 -23.56
C ASP A 84 19.95 14.95 -24.61
#